data_AF-A0A1F5N2L2-F1
#
_entry.id   AF-A0A1F5N2L2-F1
#
_cell.length_a   1.000
_cell.length_b   1.000
_cell.length_c   1.000
_cell.angle_alpha   90.00
_cell.angle_beta   90.00
_cell.angle_gamma   90.00
#
_symmetry.space_group_name_H-M   'P 1'
#
loop_
_entity.id
_entity.type
_entity.pdbx_description
1 polymer ?
#
loop_
_entity_poly.entity_id
_entity_poly.type
_entity_poly.pdbx_seq_one_letter_code
_entity_poly.pdbx_strand_id
1 'polypeptide(L)'
;MKNKGPACRQAGFTLIELMVAIAILAILSAVGMMIFRTVQINSRDEKRLRDLNSLKQALELYRSEWKSYPESLEGLKGLFLEDIPRDPSGGVRSYQYKMDSGSASFVLCALKEGTNEFGNPTDCGTLYCLSPGTPCNMGISSD
;
A
#
# COMPACT_ATOMS: atom_id res chain seq x y z
N MET A 1 -69.03 -24.69 18.72
CA MET A 1 -67.85 -24.94 19.57
C MET A 1 -66.61 -24.47 18.81
N LYS A 2 -65.95 -23.39 19.23
CA LYS A 2 -64.71 -22.90 18.56
C LYS A 2 -63.51 -23.30 19.42
N ASN A 3 -62.76 -24.30 18.94
CA ASN A 3 -61.56 -24.82 19.58
C ASN A 3 -60.39 -23.85 19.29
N LYS A 4 -59.77 -23.28 20.33
CA LYS A 4 -58.58 -22.41 20.18
C LYS A 4 -57.33 -23.29 20.27
N GLY A 5 -56.61 -23.42 19.15
CA GLY A 5 -55.32 -24.11 19.10
C GLY A 5 -54.23 -23.39 19.92
N PRO A 6 -53.13 -24.09 20.27
CA PRO A 6 -52.11 -23.58 21.18
C PRO A 6 -51.34 -22.41 20.56
N ALA A 7 -51.30 -21.28 21.27
CA ALA A 7 -50.52 -20.11 20.87
C ALA A 7 -49.04 -20.35 21.16
N CYS A 8 -48.21 -20.21 20.12
CA CYS A 8 -46.75 -20.26 20.23
C CYS A 8 -46.27 -19.05 21.06
N ARG A 9 -45.65 -19.29 22.22
CA ARG A 9 -45.05 -18.21 23.02
C ARG A 9 -43.83 -17.66 22.29
N GLN A 10 -43.84 -16.36 22.01
CA GLN A 10 -42.67 -15.63 21.55
C GLN A 10 -41.73 -15.45 22.74
N ALA A 11 -40.54 -16.04 22.69
CA ALA A 11 -39.47 -15.76 23.64
C ALA A 11 -38.85 -14.41 23.28
N GLY A 12 -38.93 -13.44 24.20
CA GLY A 12 -38.26 -12.15 24.07
C GLY A 12 -36.86 -12.21 24.68
N PHE A 13 -35.93 -11.42 24.13
CA PHE A 13 -34.60 -11.22 24.71
C PHE A 13 -34.71 -10.56 26.09
N THR A 14 -33.86 -10.99 27.02
CA THR A 14 -33.78 -10.37 28.35
C THR A 14 -32.93 -9.09 28.29
N LEU A 15 -33.21 -8.11 29.15
CA LEU A 15 -32.41 -6.88 29.22
C LEU A 15 -30.93 -7.18 29.53
N ILE A 16 -30.68 -8.17 30.40
CA ILE A 16 -29.32 -8.57 30.75
C ILE A 16 -28.57 -9.18 29.57
N GLU A 17 -29.26 -9.91 28.70
CA GLU A 17 -28.66 -10.52 27.50
C GLU A 17 -28.22 -9.46 26.49
N LEU A 18 -29.03 -8.41 26.31
CA LEU A 18 -28.63 -7.26 25.49
C LEU A 18 -27.46 -6.49 26.11
N MET A 19 -27.45 -6.30 27.44
CA MET A 19 -26.36 -5.60 28.13
C MET A 19 -25.02 -6.34 28.03
N VAL A 20 -25.02 -7.66 28.20
CA VAL A 20 -23.80 -8.47 28.04
C VAL A 20 -23.31 -8.45 26.59
N ALA A 21 -24.22 -8.50 25.61
CA ALA A 21 -23.86 -8.44 24.20
C ALA A 21 -23.14 -7.14 23.84
N ILE A 22 -23.67 -5.98 24.23
CA ILE A 22 -23.02 -4.69 23.93
C ILE A 22 -21.69 -4.52 24.66
N ALA A 23 -21.54 -5.08 25.86
CA ALA A 23 -20.29 -5.05 26.60
C ALA A 23 -19.19 -5.82 25.85
N ILE A 24 -19.50 -7.00 25.31
CA ILE A 24 -18.56 -7.80 24.52
C ILE A 24 -18.23 -7.09 23.21
N LEU A 25 -19.23 -6.53 22.51
CA LEU A 25 -19.02 -5.78 21.27
C LEU A 25 -18.11 -4.56 21.48
N ALA A 26 -18.24 -3.85 22.61
CA ALA A 26 -17.37 -2.74 22.94
C ALA A 26 -15.90 -3.17 23.04
N ILE A 27 -15.61 -4.25 23.76
CA ILE A 27 -14.25 -4.78 23.92
C ILE A 27 -13.67 -5.23 22.57
N LEU A 28 -14.43 -5.99 21.79
CA LEU A 28 -13.99 -6.49 20.48
C LEU A 28 -13.73 -5.34 19.49
N SER A 29 -14.59 -4.32 19.50
CA SER A 29 -14.43 -3.14 18.62
C SER A 29 -13.15 -2.36 18.90
N ALA A 30 -12.77 -2.21 20.18
CA ALA A 30 -11.56 -1.50 20.59
C ALA A 30 -10.30 -2.19 20.08
N VAL A 31 -10.20 -3.52 20.24
CA VAL A 31 -9.07 -4.32 19.75
C VAL A 31 -9.06 -4.36 18.22
N GLY A 32 -10.22 -4.49 17.59
CA GLY A 32 -10.37 -4.51 16.13
C GLY A 32 -9.82 -3.25 15.45
N MET A 33 -10.02 -2.07 16.03
CA MET A 33 -9.50 -0.81 15.48
C MET A 33 -7.96 -0.76 15.43
N MET A 34 -7.28 -1.30 16.42
CA MET A 34 -5.80 -1.33 16.44
C MET A 34 -5.26 -2.23 15.32
N ILE A 35 -5.82 -3.43 15.17
CA ILE A 35 -5.42 -4.40 14.14
C ILE A 35 -5.68 -3.82 12.74
N PHE A 36 -6.84 -3.20 12.54
CA PHE A 36 -7.23 -2.63 11.26
C PHE A 36 -6.24 -1.57 10.74
N ARG A 37 -5.70 -0.73 11.64
CA ARG A 37 -4.68 0.27 11.25
C ARG A 37 -3.40 -0.37 10.72
N THR A 38 -2.90 -1.41 11.37
CA THR A 38 -1.70 -2.12 10.93
C THR A 38 -1.92 -2.80 9.57
N VAL A 39 -3.09 -3.44 9.39
CA VAL A 39 -3.46 -4.06 8.11
C VAL A 39 -3.51 -3.04 6.97
N GLN A 40 -4.07 -1.85 7.23
CA GLN A 40 -4.10 -0.76 6.24
C GLN A 40 -2.71 -0.25 5.86
N ILE A 41 -1.78 -0.14 6.81
CA ILE A 41 -0.38 0.24 6.53
C ILE A 41 0.28 -0.84 5.65
N ASN A 42 0.19 -2.11 6.04
CA ASN A 42 0.79 -3.21 5.29
C ASN A 42 0.22 -3.33 3.87
N SER A 43 -1.11 -3.20 3.72
CA SER A 43 -1.76 -3.26 2.40
C SER A 43 -1.28 -2.16 1.46
N ARG A 44 -1.02 -0.96 2.00
CA ARG A 44 -0.47 0.17 1.23
C ARG A 44 0.99 -0.03 0.87
N ASP A 45 1.80 -0.58 1.78
CA ASP A 45 3.20 -0.94 1.49
C ASP A 45 3.30 -2.04 0.44
N GLU A 46 2.44 -3.06 0.49
CA GLU A 46 2.36 -4.08 -0.56
C GLU A 46 1.94 -3.48 -1.90
N LYS A 47 1.02 -2.50 -1.90
CA LYS A 47 0.66 -1.79 -3.12
C LYS A 47 1.86 -1.01 -3.69
N ARG A 48 2.62 -0.30 -2.85
CA ARG A 48 3.86 0.37 -3.27
C ARG A 48 4.84 -0.61 -3.89
N LEU A 49 5.03 -1.78 -3.28
CA LEU A 49 5.91 -2.80 -3.81
C LEU A 49 5.43 -3.32 -5.17
N ARG A 50 4.12 -3.55 -5.35
CA ARG A 50 3.55 -3.93 -6.64
C ARG A 50 3.78 -2.85 -7.70
N ASP A 51 3.52 -1.59 -7.36
CA ASP A 51 3.72 -0.45 -8.25
C ASP A 51 5.20 -0.32 -8.67
N LEU A 52 6.14 -0.48 -7.73
CA LEU A 52 7.59 -0.48 -8.02
C LEU A 52 7.98 -1.61 -9.00
N ASN A 53 7.39 -2.80 -8.83
CA ASN A 53 7.64 -3.93 -9.74
C ASN A 53 7.06 -3.68 -11.15
N SER A 54 5.86 -3.12 -11.25
CA SER A 54 5.27 -2.72 -12.53
C SER A 54 6.10 -1.65 -13.23
N LEU A 55 6.60 -0.66 -12.50
CA LEU A 55 7.51 0.36 -13.02
C LEU A 55 8.84 -0.26 -13.50
N LYS A 56 9.43 -1.18 -12.73
CA LYS A 56 10.62 -1.93 -13.17
C LYS A 56 10.36 -2.65 -14.49
N GLN A 57 9.27 -3.40 -14.61
CA GLN A 57 8.95 -4.11 -15.85
C GLN A 57 8.83 -3.17 -17.04
N ALA A 58 8.17 -2.02 -16.86
CA ALA A 58 8.07 -0.99 -17.90
C ALA A 58 9.44 -0.42 -18.29
N LEU A 59 10.33 -0.17 -17.32
CA LEU A 59 11.69 0.31 -17.55
C LEU A 59 12.55 -0.72 -18.31
N GLU A 60 12.45 -2.00 -17.95
CA GLU A 60 13.15 -3.08 -18.66
C GLU A 60 12.67 -3.22 -20.10
N LEU A 61 11.35 -3.11 -20.34
CA LEU A 61 10.79 -3.08 -21.70
C LEU A 61 11.29 -1.87 -22.49
N TYR A 62 11.31 -0.69 -21.87
CA TYR A 62 11.85 0.52 -22.50
C TYR A 62 13.31 0.31 -22.92
N ARG A 63 14.15 -0.25 -22.05
CA ARG A 63 15.55 -0.55 -22.38
C ARG A 63 15.68 -1.61 -23.47
N SER A 64 14.79 -2.60 -23.54
CA SER A 64 14.80 -3.60 -24.61
C SER A 64 14.71 -2.94 -25.99
N GLU A 65 13.81 -1.96 -26.13
CA GLU A 65 13.53 -1.23 -27.38
C GLU A 65 14.60 -0.18 -27.70
N TRP A 66 14.96 0.69 -26.74
CA TRP A 66 15.84 1.84 -27.01
C TRP A 66 17.28 1.68 -26.50
N LYS A 67 17.63 0.54 -25.90
CA LYS A 67 18.96 0.23 -25.34
C LYS A 67 19.43 1.13 -24.19
N SER A 68 18.60 2.07 -23.75
CA SER A 68 18.83 2.96 -22.61
C SER A 68 17.58 3.05 -21.75
N TYR A 69 17.73 3.44 -20.49
CA TYR A 69 16.61 3.83 -19.64
C TYR A 69 16.19 5.29 -19.89
N PRO A 70 14.91 5.66 -19.65
CA PRO A 70 14.45 7.03 -19.87
C PRO A 70 14.99 7.99 -18.81
N GLU A 71 15.15 9.27 -19.13
CA GLU A 71 15.62 10.28 -18.15
C GLU A 71 14.64 10.50 -16.99
N SER A 72 13.36 10.19 -17.20
CA SER A 72 12.31 10.31 -16.20
C SER A 72 11.21 9.27 -16.41
N LEU A 73 10.42 9.01 -15.36
CA LEU A 73 9.28 8.09 -15.45
C LEU A 73 8.23 8.52 -16.48
N GLU A 74 8.11 9.82 -16.77
CA GLU A 74 7.18 10.33 -17.78
C GLU A 74 7.47 9.76 -19.18
N GLY A 75 8.70 9.32 -19.45
CA GLY A 75 9.06 8.65 -20.71
C GLY A 75 8.38 7.28 -20.91
N LEU A 76 7.79 6.69 -19.86
CA LEU A 76 7.07 5.42 -19.92
C LEU A 76 5.57 5.58 -20.22
N LYS A 77 5.02 6.78 -19.95
CA LYS A 77 3.60 7.07 -20.01
C LYS A 77 3.10 7.05 -21.45
N GLY A 78 1.98 6.37 -21.69
CA GLY A 78 1.39 6.20 -23.02
C GLY A 78 2.11 5.18 -23.91
N LEU A 79 3.23 4.60 -23.46
CA LEU A 79 3.99 3.58 -24.18
C LEU A 79 3.91 2.22 -23.47
N PHE A 80 4.45 2.13 -22.25
CA PHE A 80 4.49 0.89 -21.47
C PHE A 80 3.59 0.95 -20.23
N LEU A 81 3.10 2.14 -19.88
CA LEU A 81 2.19 2.38 -18.78
C LEU A 81 1.09 3.33 -19.24
N GLU A 82 -0.15 3.07 -18.83
CA GLU A 82 -1.28 3.98 -19.08
C GLU A 82 -1.11 5.29 -18.30
N ASP A 83 -0.73 5.19 -17.03
CA ASP A 83 -0.34 6.30 -16.19
C ASP A 83 0.73 5.87 -15.17
N ILE A 84 1.47 6.83 -14.64
CA ILE A 84 2.44 6.57 -13.57
C ILE A 84 1.67 6.31 -12.27
N PRO A 85 1.89 5.16 -11.59
CA PRO A 85 1.19 4.86 -10.35
C PRO A 85 1.36 5.97 -9.32
N ARG A 86 0.28 6.28 -8.59
CA ARG A 86 0.29 7.24 -7.49
C ARG A 86 0.30 6.51 -6.16
N ASP A 87 1.09 7.00 -5.21
CA ASP A 87 1.17 6.41 -3.87
C ASP A 87 -0.20 6.37 -3.19
N PRO A 88 -0.55 5.23 -2.56
CA PRO A 88 -1.88 5.01 -1.99
C PRO A 88 -2.19 5.86 -0.74
N SER A 89 -1.21 6.57 -0.17
CA SER A 89 -1.45 7.51 0.92
C SER A 89 -1.97 8.87 0.46
N GLY A 90 -2.07 9.12 -0.86
CA GLY A 90 -2.71 10.30 -1.45
C GLY A 90 -1.94 11.63 -1.32
N GLY A 91 -0.84 11.65 -0.57
CA GLY A 91 0.01 12.83 -0.33
C GLY A 91 1.14 13.02 -1.36
N VAL A 92 2.20 13.73 -0.92
CA VAL A 92 3.42 14.08 -1.69
C VAL A 92 4.39 12.89 -1.81
N ARG A 93 4.06 11.73 -1.22
CA ARG A 93 4.90 10.53 -1.28
C ARG A 93 4.92 10.04 -2.72
N SER A 94 5.92 10.40 -3.50
CA SER A 94 6.05 9.97 -4.89
C SER A 94 7.05 8.82 -5.00
N TYR A 95 6.85 7.98 -6.01
CA TYR A 95 7.89 7.07 -6.47
C TYR A 95 9.02 7.92 -7.07
N GLN A 96 10.22 7.72 -6.57
CA GLN A 96 11.41 8.42 -7.05
C GLN A 96 12.20 7.51 -7.97
N TYR A 97 12.74 8.10 -9.02
CA TYR A 97 13.48 7.43 -10.06
C TYR A 97 14.76 8.19 -10.35
N LYS A 98 15.86 7.45 -10.49
CA LYS A 98 17.11 7.97 -11.04
C LYS A 98 17.76 6.92 -11.91
N MET A 99 18.35 7.35 -13.02
CA MET A 99 19.24 6.52 -13.83
C MET A 99 20.70 6.90 -13.57
N ASP A 100 21.61 5.97 -13.82
CA ASP A 100 23.03 6.29 -13.86
C ASP A 100 23.37 7.14 -15.10
N SER A 101 24.50 7.81 -15.06
CA SER A 101 25.02 8.69 -16.13
C SER A 101 25.12 8.00 -17.49
N GLY A 102 25.30 6.66 -17.50
CA GLY A 102 25.32 5.85 -18.73
C GLY A 102 23.94 5.40 -19.22
N SER A 103 22.85 5.75 -18.54
CA SER A 103 21.48 5.26 -18.79
C SER A 103 21.37 3.72 -18.83
N ALA A 104 22.34 3.03 -18.21
CA ALA A 104 22.51 1.58 -18.27
C ALA A 104 22.02 0.86 -17.00
N SER A 105 21.90 1.59 -15.89
CA SER A 105 21.32 1.14 -14.64
C SER A 105 20.33 2.18 -14.11
N PHE A 106 19.34 1.74 -13.33
CA PHE A 106 18.40 2.62 -12.64
C PHE A 106 18.18 2.19 -11.19
N VAL A 107 17.67 3.15 -10.42
CA VAL A 107 17.19 2.96 -9.06
C VAL A 107 15.80 3.57 -8.95
N LEU A 108 14.86 2.80 -8.43
CA LEU A 108 13.50 3.20 -8.17
C LEU A 108 13.19 3.04 -6.67
N CYS A 109 12.62 4.05 -6.03
CA CYS A 109 12.36 4.03 -4.60
C CYS A 109 11.03 4.66 -4.17
N ALA A 110 10.54 4.24 -3.02
CA ALA A 110 9.39 4.78 -2.32
C ALA A 110 9.69 4.92 -0.82
N LEU A 111 8.86 5.71 -0.14
CA LEU A 111 8.85 5.79 1.32
C LEU A 111 7.86 4.76 1.88
N LYS A 112 8.35 3.85 2.72
CA LYS A 112 7.53 2.91 3.48
C LYS A 112 6.70 3.65 4.52
N GLU A 113 5.51 3.12 4.79
CA GLU A 113 4.60 3.74 5.73
C GLU A 113 4.95 3.45 7.19
N GLY A 114 4.86 4.47 8.04
CA GLY A 114 5.11 4.35 9.48
C GLY A 114 6.57 4.24 9.92
N THR A 115 7.55 4.39 9.00
CA THR A 115 8.97 4.16 9.30
C THR A 115 9.84 5.42 9.28
N ASN A 116 10.79 5.45 10.24
CA ASN A 116 12.18 5.92 10.06
C ASN A 116 13.18 4.71 9.98
N GLU A 117 12.66 3.48 9.92
CA GLU A 117 13.43 2.23 9.99
C GLU A 117 13.71 1.65 8.59
N PHE A 118 14.96 1.22 8.41
CA PHE A 118 15.56 0.70 7.18
C PHE A 118 15.12 -0.76 6.93
N GLY A 119 14.21 -0.97 5.98
CA GLY A 119 13.99 -2.27 5.34
C GLY A 119 14.84 -2.35 4.08
N ASN A 120 15.64 -3.43 3.96
CA ASN A 120 16.82 -3.53 3.10
C ASN A 120 16.64 -2.98 1.65
N PRO A 121 17.18 -1.77 1.36
CA PRO A 121 17.23 -1.21 0.02
C PRO A 121 18.64 -1.43 -0.55
N THR A 122 18.83 -2.38 -1.45
CA THR A 122 20.14 -2.59 -2.10
C THR A 122 20.39 -1.72 -3.33
N ASP A 123 19.66 -0.61 -3.49
CA ASP A 123 20.27 0.70 -3.20
C ASP A 123 19.38 1.88 -3.59
N CYS A 124 18.78 2.53 -2.59
CA CYS A 124 18.18 3.86 -2.67
C CYS A 124 19.19 5.01 -2.42
N GLY A 125 20.49 4.77 -2.65
CA GLY A 125 21.64 5.66 -2.44
C GLY A 125 21.39 7.02 -1.75
N THR A 126 21.17 8.07 -2.55
CA THR A 126 21.00 9.50 -2.16
C THR A 126 19.59 10.04 -2.47
N LEU A 127 18.61 9.17 -2.69
CA LEU A 127 17.30 9.57 -3.18
C LEU A 127 16.36 9.93 -2.02
N TYR A 128 15.70 11.08 -2.15
CA TYR A 128 14.80 11.60 -1.12
C TYR A 128 13.36 11.70 -1.63
N CYS A 129 12.39 11.10 -0.93
CA CYS A 129 11.03 10.89 -1.42
C CYS A 129 10.03 12.01 -1.06
N LEU A 130 10.45 13.07 -0.34
CA LEU A 130 9.57 14.14 0.15
C LEU A 130 10.29 15.48 0.38
N SER A 131 11.53 15.43 0.86
CA SER A 131 12.35 16.61 1.17
C SER A 131 13.83 16.20 1.21
N PRO A 132 14.77 17.11 0.88
CA PRO A 132 16.19 16.85 1.07
C PRO A 132 16.48 16.28 2.47
N GLY A 133 17.11 15.12 2.55
CA GLY A 133 17.43 14.46 3.82
C GLY A 133 16.45 13.40 4.30
N THR A 134 15.29 13.19 3.67
CA THR A 134 14.37 12.08 4.00
C THR A 134 14.62 10.87 3.10
N PRO A 135 15.40 9.86 3.54
CA PRO A 135 15.78 8.75 2.68
C PRO A 135 14.57 7.92 2.27
N CYS A 136 14.56 7.45 1.03
CA CYS A 136 13.65 6.40 0.62
C CYS A 136 14.13 5.05 1.18
N ASN A 137 13.22 4.22 1.68
CA ASN A 137 13.54 2.98 2.41
C ASN A 137 12.82 1.73 1.86
N MET A 138 12.24 1.85 0.67
CA MET A 138 11.79 0.74 -0.17
C MET A 138 12.32 1.01 -1.57
N GLY A 139 13.01 0.06 -2.19
CA GLY A 139 13.55 0.28 -3.52
C GLY A 139 13.87 -0.98 -4.30
N ILE A 140 13.98 -0.79 -5.61
CA ILE A 140 14.37 -1.79 -6.59
C ILE A 140 15.35 -1.13 -7.55
N SER A 141 16.44 -1.83 -7.87
CA SER A 141 17.41 -1.45 -8.89
C SER A 141 17.38 -2.39 -10.10
N SER A 142 18.07 -1.99 -11.16
CA SER A 142 18.32 -2.81 -12.35
C SER A 142 19.40 -3.88 -12.18
N ASP A 143 20.24 -3.75 -11.14
CA ASP A 143 21.37 -4.63 -10.87
C ASP A 143 20.94 -5.97 -10.23
#